data_AF-A0A7Z6QLR3-F1
#
_entry.id   AF-A0A7Z6QLR3-F1
#
_cell.length_a   1.000
_cell.length_b   1.000
_cell.length_c   1.000
_cell.angle_alpha   90.00
_cell.angle_beta   90.00
_cell.angle_gamma   90.00
#
_symmetry.space_group_name_H-M   'P 1'
#
loop_
_entity.id
_entity.type
_entity.pdbx_description
1 polymer ?
#
loop_
_entity_poly.entity_id
_entity_poly.type
_entity_poly.pdbx_seq_one_letter_code
_entity_poly.pdbx_strand_id
1 'polypeptide(L)'
;MSTTYSISDLARELDITTRAIRFYEEQGLLAPERRGQERIYSARDKVSLKLILRGKRIGFSLAECRELIELYDPTGGNQIQLNSMLAKIAERREQLEQQLLDIEQMKLELDTAEERCTQALAQTMGQVGH
;
A
#
# COMPACT_ATOMS: atom_id res chain seq x y z
N MET A 1 -25.54 20.26 10.18
CA MET A 1 -24.40 19.95 11.06
C MET A 1 -23.47 19.03 10.29
N SER A 2 -22.21 19.40 10.09
CA SER A 2 -21.21 18.49 9.52
C SER A 2 -20.81 17.46 10.57
N THR A 3 -20.83 16.17 10.21
CA THR A 3 -20.38 15.10 11.12
C THR A 3 -18.89 15.28 11.40
N THR A 4 -18.55 15.29 12.68
CA THR A 4 -17.17 15.40 13.18
C THR A 4 -16.80 14.16 13.98
N TYR A 5 -15.49 13.90 14.08
CA TYR A 5 -14.96 12.69 14.69
C TYR A 5 -13.78 13.04 15.61
N SER A 6 -13.66 12.34 16.73
CA SER A 6 -12.40 12.33 17.49
C SER A 6 -11.38 11.40 16.83
N ILE A 7 -10.11 11.53 17.23
CA ILE A 7 -9.06 10.59 16.78
C ILE A 7 -9.38 9.14 17.17
N SER A 8 -10.02 8.94 18.33
CA SER A 8 -10.36 7.62 18.83
C SER A 8 -11.52 7.00 18.05
N ASP A 9 -12.48 7.81 17.59
CA ASP A 9 -13.57 7.35 16.74
C ASP A 9 -13.02 6.83 15.40
N LEU A 10 -12.15 7.61 14.76
CA LEU A 10 -11.53 7.22 13.50
C LEU A 10 -10.61 6.01 13.63
N ALA A 11 -9.82 5.95 14.70
CA ALA A 11 -8.95 4.81 14.99
C ALA A 11 -9.75 3.51 15.11
N ARG A 12 -10.85 3.53 15.87
CA ARG A 12 -11.73 2.37 16.05
C ARG A 12 -12.47 2.00 14.78
N GLU A 13 -13.05 2.98 14.08
CA GLU A 13 -13.86 2.70 12.88
C GLU A 13 -13.02 2.19 11.72
N LEU A 14 -11.80 2.71 11.55
CA LEU A 14 -10.92 2.37 10.44
C LEU A 14 -9.91 1.27 10.78
N ASP A 15 -9.97 0.73 12.01
CA ASP A 15 -9.07 -0.29 12.53
C ASP A 15 -7.58 0.08 12.36
N ILE A 16 -7.25 1.30 12.80
CA ILE A 16 -5.88 1.83 12.79
C ILE A 16 -5.52 2.47 14.12
N THR A 17 -4.24 2.57 14.41
CA THR A 17 -3.78 3.23 15.63
C THR A 17 -3.97 4.74 15.53
N THR A 18 -4.22 5.40 16.67
CA THR A 18 -4.16 6.87 16.76
C THR A 18 -2.80 7.42 16.34
N ARG A 19 -1.72 6.65 16.53
CA ARG A 19 -0.37 6.97 16.04
C ARG A 19 -0.33 7.06 14.50
N ALA A 20 -0.99 6.15 13.79
CA ALA A 20 -1.08 6.20 12.33
C ALA A 20 -1.84 7.44 11.84
N ILE A 21 -2.94 7.80 12.51
CA ILE A 21 -3.71 9.01 12.17
C ILE A 21 -2.85 10.27 12.37
N ARG A 22 -2.12 10.38 13.49
CA ARG A 22 -1.19 11.50 13.73
C ARG A 22 -0.07 11.55 12.70
N PHE A 23 0.45 10.39 12.30
CA PHE A 23 1.43 10.33 11.23
C PHE A 23 0.86 10.93 9.93
N TYR A 24 -0.37 10.57 9.52
CA TYR A 24 -0.96 11.15 8.30
C TYR A 24 -1.25 12.66 8.43
N GLU A 25 -1.62 13.14 9.62
CA GLU A 25 -1.72 14.58 9.92
C GLU A 25 -0.36 15.28 9.78
N GLU A 26 0.71 14.73 10.36
CA GLU A 26 2.08 15.25 10.25
C GLU A 26 2.59 15.28 8.80
N GLN A 27 2.11 14.35 7.96
CA GLN A 27 2.40 14.30 6.53
C GLN A 27 1.52 15.24 5.68
N GLY A 28 0.68 16.06 6.33
CA GLY A 28 -0.17 17.07 5.70
C GLY A 28 -1.40 16.50 4.97
N LEU A 29 -1.77 15.25 5.21
CA LEU A 29 -2.87 14.58 4.49
C LEU A 29 -4.23 14.79 5.15
N LEU A 30 -4.22 15.25 6.40
CA LEU A 30 -5.40 15.54 7.21
C LEU A 30 -5.27 16.97 7.76
N ALA A 31 -6.40 17.66 7.90
CA ALA A 31 -6.44 19.02 8.41
C ALA A 31 -7.52 19.15 9.51
N PRO A 32 -7.37 18.44 10.64
CA PRO A 32 -8.33 18.52 11.72
C PRO A 32 -8.36 19.92 12.35
N GLU A 33 -9.54 20.35 12.78
CA GLU A 33 -9.71 21.56 13.57
C GLU A 33 -9.24 21.31 15.01
N ARG A 34 -8.65 22.33 15.64
CA ARG A 34 -8.32 22.28 17.07
C ARG A 34 -9.40 22.93 17.90
N ARG A 35 -9.99 22.18 18.83
CA ARG A 35 -10.89 22.71 19.87
C ARG A 35 -10.21 22.53 21.22
N GLY A 36 -9.51 23.58 21.67
CA GLY A 36 -8.63 23.50 22.84
C GLY A 36 -7.44 22.56 22.58
N GLN A 37 -7.30 21.50 23.39
CA GLN A 37 -6.26 20.47 23.18
C GLN A 37 -6.73 19.32 22.27
N GLU A 38 -8.03 19.24 21.96
CA GLU A 38 -8.60 18.16 21.17
C GLU A 38 -8.52 18.45 19.67
N ARG A 39 -8.29 17.39 18.90
CA ARG A 39 -8.37 17.39 17.44
C ARG A 39 -9.72 16.87 17.00
N ILE A 40 -10.41 17.68 16.20
CA ILE A 40 -11.71 17.38 15.64
C ILE A 40 -11.55 17.17 14.14
N TYR A 41 -11.76 15.93 13.70
CA TYR A 41 -11.63 15.52 12.31
C TYR A 41 -12.97 15.68 11.60
N SER A 42 -12.91 16.14 10.36
CA SER A 42 -14.07 16.33 9.50
C SER A 42 -14.44 15.03 8.76
N ALA A 43 -15.61 15.04 8.11
CA ALA A 43 -15.95 14.00 7.14
C ALA A 43 -14.93 13.88 5.99
N ARG A 44 -14.30 15.00 5.59
CA ARG A 44 -13.24 14.99 4.56
C ARG A 44 -12.02 14.22 5.03
N ASP A 45 -11.56 14.45 6.26
CA ASP A 45 -10.41 13.74 6.84
C ASP A 45 -10.66 12.23 6.89
N LYS A 46 -11.88 11.83 7.24
CA LYS A 46 -12.29 10.43 7.22
C LYS A 46 -12.23 9.82 5.82
N VAL A 47 -12.66 10.55 4.79
CA VAL A 47 -12.55 10.10 3.39
C VAL A 47 -11.09 10.00 2.98
N SER A 48 -10.26 11.00 3.30
CA SER A 48 -8.82 10.98 3.06
C SER A 48 -8.17 9.74 3.69
N LEU A 49 -8.46 9.44 4.96
CA LEU A 49 -7.97 8.23 5.63
C LEU A 49 -8.40 6.95 4.89
N LYS A 50 -9.67 6.84 4.48
CA LYS A 50 -10.15 5.68 3.72
C LYS A 50 -9.41 5.52 2.39
N LEU A 51 -9.11 6.62 1.69
CA LEU A 51 -8.36 6.60 0.44
C LEU A 51 -6.90 6.18 0.66
N ILE A 52 -6.23 6.74 1.68
CA ILE A 52 -4.86 6.37 2.04
C ILE A 52 -4.77 4.88 2.35
N LEU A 53 -5.67 4.36 3.19
CA LEU A 53 -5.66 2.95 3.59
C LEU A 53 -5.91 2.01 2.41
N ARG A 54 -6.82 2.38 1.50
CA ARG A 54 -7.07 1.61 0.27
C ARG A 54 -5.86 1.62 -0.66
N GLY A 55 -5.26 2.79 -0.90
CA GLY A 55 -4.06 2.92 -1.72
C GLY A 55 -2.91 2.10 -1.15
N LYS A 56 -2.68 2.17 0.16
CA LYS A 56 -1.64 1.39 0.84
C LYS A 56 -1.84 -0.12 0.68
N ARG A 57 -3.08 -0.61 0.75
CA ARG A 57 -3.39 -2.05 0.57
C ARG A 57 -3.04 -2.57 -0.82
N ILE A 58 -3.07 -1.72 -1.84
CA ILE A 58 -2.69 -2.09 -3.22
C ILE A 58 -1.26 -1.65 -3.57
N GLY A 59 -0.46 -1.31 -2.55
CA GLY A 59 0.95 -1.02 -2.71
C GLY A 59 1.26 0.40 -3.17
N PHE A 60 0.33 1.35 -3.11
CA PHE A 60 0.64 2.74 -3.42
C PHE A 60 1.51 3.37 -2.31
N SER A 61 2.46 4.19 -2.75
CA SER A 61 3.24 5.07 -1.90
C SER A 61 2.35 6.13 -1.25
N LEU A 62 2.89 6.79 -0.23
CA LEU A 62 2.15 7.88 0.44
C LEU A 62 1.99 9.10 -0.47
N ALA A 63 2.97 9.34 -1.35
CA ALA A 63 2.94 10.42 -2.34
C ALA A 63 1.80 10.23 -3.35
N GLU A 64 1.64 9.02 -3.88
CA GLU A 64 0.54 8.71 -4.80
C GLU A 64 -0.83 8.83 -4.13
N CYS A 65 -0.93 8.43 -2.85
CA CYS A 65 -2.14 8.65 -2.08
C CYS A 65 -2.45 10.15 -1.94
N ARG A 66 -1.43 11.00 -1.73
CA ARG A 66 -1.59 12.45 -1.65
C ARG A 66 -2.16 13.03 -2.94
N GLU A 67 -1.57 12.70 -4.08
CA GLU A 67 -2.03 13.14 -5.40
C GLU A 67 -3.52 12.82 -5.62
N LEU A 68 -3.96 11.61 -5.26
CA LEU A 68 -5.35 11.21 -5.39
C LEU A 68 -6.30 11.93 -4.44
N ILE A 69 -5.84 12.32 -3.25
CA ILE A 69 -6.62 13.09 -2.28
C ILE A 69 -6.73 14.56 -2.70
N GLU A 70 -5.69 15.13 -3.31
CA GLU A 70 -5.69 16.50 -3.82
C GLU A 70 -6.67 16.66 -5.00
N LEU A 71 -6.78 15.64 -5.85
CA LEU A 71 -7.72 15.62 -6.96
C LEU A 71 -9.18 15.34 -6.54
N TYR A 72 -9.40 14.97 -5.28
CA TYR A 72 -10.73 14.62 -4.79
C TYR A 72 -11.55 15.87 -4.45
N ASP A 73 -12.69 16.00 -5.13
CA ASP A 73 -13.72 16.99 -4.87
C ASP A 73 -14.97 16.31 -4.28
N PRO A 74 -15.34 16.62 -3.02
CA PRO A 74 -16.55 16.09 -2.39
C PRO A 74 -17.86 16.60 -3.01
N THR A 75 -17.82 17.67 -3.81
CA THR A 75 -19.00 18.28 -4.43
C THR A 75 -19.33 17.73 -5.82
N GLY A 76 -18.42 16.96 -6.42
CA GLY A 76 -18.58 16.34 -7.74
C GLY A 76 -17.36 16.56 -8.63
N GLY A 77 -17.34 15.99 -9.85
CA GLY A 77 -16.25 16.25 -10.79
C GLY A 77 -14.97 15.43 -10.60
N ASN A 78 -15.05 14.25 -9.95
CA ASN A 78 -13.92 13.37 -9.69
C ASN A 78 -13.39 12.59 -10.92
N GLN A 79 -13.72 12.98 -12.15
CA GLN A 79 -13.31 12.24 -13.35
C GLN A 79 -11.78 12.20 -13.50
N ILE A 80 -11.10 13.31 -13.23
CA ILE A 80 -9.63 13.38 -13.25
C ILE A 80 -9.05 12.43 -12.19
N GLN A 81 -9.56 12.49 -10.96
CA GLN A 81 -9.15 11.62 -9.86
C GLN A 81 -9.32 10.13 -10.20
N LEU A 82 -10.46 9.75 -10.77
CA LEU A 82 -10.74 8.37 -11.16
C LEU A 82 -9.85 7.89 -12.31
N ASN A 83 -9.61 8.74 -13.31
CA ASN A 83 -8.70 8.42 -14.41
C ASN A 83 -7.26 8.25 -13.91
N SER A 84 -6.78 9.14 -13.03
CA SER A 84 -5.48 9.02 -12.38
C SER A 84 -5.38 7.74 -11.54
N MET A 85 -6.45 7.38 -10.82
CA MET A 85 -6.51 6.12 -10.07
C MET A 85 -6.40 4.90 -11.01
N LEU A 86 -7.16 4.88 -12.10
CA LEU A 86 -7.13 3.79 -13.08
C LEU A 86 -5.74 3.62 -13.71
N ALA A 87 -5.08 4.73 -14.07
CA ALA A 87 -3.74 4.71 -14.62
C ALA A 87 -2.73 4.09 -13.63
N LYS A 88 -2.75 4.54 -12.36
CA LYS A 88 -1.88 3.99 -11.32
C LYS A 88 -2.16 2.51 -11.03
N ILE A 89 -3.44 2.09 -11.05
CA ILE A 89 -3.79 0.67 -10.90
C ILE A 89 -3.20 -0.16 -12.04
N ALA A 90 -3.33 0.31 -13.29
CA ALA A 90 -2.79 -0.40 -14.45
C ALA A 90 -1.27 -0.54 -14.37
N GLU A 91 -0.56 0.54 -14.03
CA GLU A 91 0.90 0.54 -13.84
C GLU A 91 1.33 -0.43 -12.74
N ARG A 92 0.67 -0.42 -11.57
CA ARG A 92 1.00 -1.35 -10.49
C ARG A 92 0.73 -2.80 -10.85
N ARG A 93 -0.32 -3.05 -11.63
CA ARG A 93 -0.63 -4.40 -12.12
C ARG A 93 0.46 -4.90 -13.06
N GLU A 94 0.89 -4.09 -14.02
CA GLU A 94 1.98 -4.42 -14.94
C GLU A 94 3.29 -4.70 -14.20
N GLN A 95 3.63 -3.86 -13.21
CA GLN A 95 4.80 -4.08 -12.35
C GLN A 95 4.72 -5.42 -11.59
N LEU A 96 3.56 -5.77 -11.03
CA LEU A 96 3.38 -7.04 -10.33
C LEU A 96 3.43 -8.25 -11.27
N GLU A 97 2.89 -8.12 -12.49
CA GLU A 97 2.96 -9.15 -13.51
C GLU A 97 4.41 -9.40 -13.94
N GLN A 98 5.22 -8.35 -14.13
CA GLN A 98 6.65 -8.49 -14.41
C GLN A 98 7.41 -9.13 -13.24
N GLN A 99 7.15 -8.70 -12.01
CA GLN A 99 7.76 -9.30 -10.82
C GLN A 99 7.45 -10.80 -10.70
N LEU A 100 6.24 -11.21 -11.07
CA LEU A 100 5.87 -12.62 -11.07
C LEU A 100 6.70 -13.42 -12.08
N LEU A 101 6.87 -12.90 -13.30
CA LEU A 101 7.71 -13.53 -14.33
C LEU A 101 9.18 -13.66 -13.86
N ASP A 102 9.72 -12.61 -13.25
CA ASP A 102 11.09 -12.61 -12.74
C ASP A 102 11.25 -13.65 -11.61
N ILE A 103 10.26 -13.76 -10.72
CA ILE A 103 10.23 -14.79 -9.66
C ILE A 103 10.16 -16.20 -10.26
N GLU A 104 9.35 -16.42 -11.30
CA GLU A 104 9.25 -17.71 -11.97
C GLU A 104 10.58 -18.12 -12.62
N GLN A 105 11.27 -17.18 -13.27
CA GLN A 105 12.59 -17.42 -13.84
C GLN A 105 13.63 -17.74 -12.76
N MET A 106 13.64 -16.99 -11.66
CA MET A 106 14.55 -17.23 -10.54
C MET A 106 14.34 -18.62 -9.91
N LYS A 107 13.09 -19.07 -9.81
CA LYS A 107 12.78 -20.44 -9.33
C LYS A 107 13.38 -21.49 -10.25
N LEU A 108 13.26 -21.35 -11.56
CA LEU A 108 13.83 -22.30 -12.51
C LEU A 108 15.37 -22.38 -12.41
N GLU A 109 16.02 -21.23 -12.20
CA GLU A 109 17.47 -21.17 -11.99
C GLU A 109 17.88 -21.88 -10.69
N LEU A 110 17.11 -21.69 -9.62
CA LEU A 110 17.32 -22.39 -8.34
C LEU A 110 17.14 -23.90 -8.49
N ASP A 111 16.07 -24.36 -9.15
CA ASP A 111 15.81 -25.78 -9.39
C ASP A 111 16.98 -26.41 -10.18
N THR A 112 17.45 -25.73 -11.22
CA THR A 112 18.59 -26.18 -12.03
C THR A 112 19.88 -26.25 -11.19
N ALA A 113 20.11 -25.28 -10.31
CA ALA A 113 21.27 -25.27 -9.43
C ALA A 113 21.20 -26.43 -8.41
N GLU A 114 20.03 -26.68 -7.84
CA GLU A 114 19.78 -27.78 -6.90
C GLU A 114 20.03 -29.15 -7.56
N GLU A 115 19.54 -29.37 -8.77
CA GLU A 115 19.78 -30.60 -9.53
C GLU A 115 21.28 -30.84 -9.74
N ARG A 116 22.02 -29.81 -10.14
CA ARG A 116 23.47 -29.90 -10.35
C ARG A 116 24.22 -30.26 -9.07
N CYS A 117 23.88 -29.61 -7.96
CA CYS A 117 24.47 -29.91 -6.65
C CYS A 117 24.18 -31.37 -6.23
N THR A 118 22.94 -31.82 -6.40
CA THR A 118 22.52 -33.18 -6.06
C THR A 118 23.26 -34.23 -6.89
N GLN A 119 23.39 -34.00 -8.21
CA GLN A 119 24.14 -34.88 -9.10
C GLN A 119 25.63 -34.94 -8.72
N ALA A 120 26.25 -33.80 -8.44
CA ALA A 120 27.65 -33.73 -8.03
C ALA A 120 27.91 -34.51 -6.73
N LEU A 121 27.02 -34.39 -5.74
CA LEU A 121 27.09 -35.14 -4.48
C LEU A 121 26.97 -36.65 -4.70
N ALA A 122 26.02 -37.09 -5.53
CA ALA A 122 25.86 -38.51 -5.85
C ALA A 122 27.12 -39.10 -6.51
N GLN A 123 27.77 -38.35 -7.40
CA GLN A 123 29.02 -38.76 -8.04
C GLN A 123 30.18 -38.84 -7.05
N THR A 124 30.27 -37.93 -6.08
CA THR A 124 31.33 -37.96 -5.06
C THR A 124 31.16 -39.14 -4.11
N MET A 125 29.92 -39.46 -3.72
CA MET A 125 29.64 -40.60 -2.83
C MET A 125 29.85 -41.96 -3.52
N GLY A 126 29.64 -42.04 -4.84
CA GLY A 126 29.87 -43.26 -5.62
C GLY A 126 31.36 -43.61 -5.84
N GLN A 127 32.27 -42.64 -5.73
CA GLN A 127 33.72 -42.86 -5.92
C GLN A 127 34.45 -43.37 -4.67
N VAL A 128 33.84 -43.30 -3.48
CA VAL A 128 34.47 -43.74 -2.21
C VAL A 128 34.28 -45.23 -1.94
N GLY A 129 33.54 -45.95 -2.80
CA GLY A 129 33.20 -47.38 -2.66
C GLY A 129 34.04 -48.37 -3.50
N HIS A 130 35.14 -47.93 -4.10
CA HIS A 130 36.12 -48.78 -4.80
C HIS A 130 37.51 -48.58 -4.21
#